data_AF-A0A2V9AI08-F1
#
_entry.id   AF-A0A2V9AI08-F1
#
_cell.length_a   1.000
_cell.length_b   1.000
_cell.length_c   1.000
_cell.angle_alpha   90.00
_cell.angle_beta   90.00
_cell.angle_gamma   90.00
#
_symmetry.space_group_name_H-M   'P 1'
#
loop_
_entity.id
_entity.type
_entity.pdbx_description
1 polymer ?
#
loop_
_entity_poly.entity_id
_entity_poly.type
_entity_poly.pdbx_seq_one_letter_code
_entity_poly.pdbx_strand_id
1 'polypeptide(L)'
;MAAYSLHRSPTPLGNYLRRMKAKLGPKAATTATAHKIAVIFYTIVTKQIEYDESIWAARDAQRQKRLENKIRRQAKQLGYQLVPTEQKPAA
;
A
#
# COMPACT_ATOMS: atom_id res chain seq x y z
N MET A 1 -20.66 4.42 6.65
CA MET A 1 -19.81 3.87 5.57
C MET A 1 -18.41 3.57 6.09
N ALA A 2 -18.00 2.30 6.14
CA ALA A 2 -16.70 1.88 6.71
C ALA A 2 -15.47 2.41 5.95
N ALA A 3 -15.54 2.55 4.62
CA ALA A 3 -14.42 3.10 3.84
C ALA A 3 -14.20 4.61 4.07
N TYR A 4 -15.25 5.35 4.42
CA TYR A 4 -15.18 6.80 4.59
C TYR A 4 -14.53 7.20 5.92
N SER A 5 -14.78 6.43 6.99
CA SER A 5 -14.17 6.67 8.31
C SER A 5 -12.65 6.40 8.34
N LEU A 6 -12.13 5.61 7.41
CA LEU A 6 -10.70 5.29 7.31
C LEU A 6 -9.82 6.47 6.89
N HIS A 7 -10.39 7.58 6.44
CA HIS A 7 -9.61 8.70 5.91
C HIS A 7 -8.58 9.26 6.92
N ARG A 8 -8.99 9.38 8.18
CA ARG A 8 -8.19 9.94 9.28
C ARG A 8 -7.58 8.86 10.19
N SER A 9 -7.90 7.59 9.93
CA SER A 9 -7.42 6.47 10.76
C SER A 9 -5.96 6.13 10.43
N PRO A 10 -5.09 5.96 11.45
CA PRO A 10 -3.70 5.54 11.27
C PRO A 10 -3.56 4.02 11.11
N THR A 11 -4.53 3.36 10.46
CA THR A 11 -4.50 1.91 10.21
C THR A 11 -3.89 1.56 8.85
N PRO A 12 -3.45 0.31 8.64
CA PRO A 12 -2.97 -0.15 7.34
C PRO A 12 -3.98 0.04 6.19
N LEU A 13 -5.27 -0.13 6.48
CA LEU A 13 -6.36 0.16 5.55
C LEU A 13 -6.52 1.65 5.26
N GLY A 14 -6.35 2.53 6.27
CA GLY A 14 -6.27 3.98 6.07
C GLY A 14 -5.10 4.39 5.18
N ASN A 15 -3.92 3.79 5.39
CA ASN A 15 -2.75 3.95 4.52
C ASN A 15 -3.04 3.50 3.09
N TYR A 16 -3.73 2.36 2.91
CA TYR A 16 -4.18 1.90 1.61
C TYR A 16 -5.10 2.90 0.91
N LEU A 17 -6.12 3.43 1.61
CA LEU A 17 -7.04 4.43 1.07
C LEU A 17 -6.31 5.69 0.62
N ARG A 18 -5.44 6.27 1.45
CA ARG A 18 -4.68 7.48 1.10
C ARG A 18 -3.81 7.28 -0.15
N ARG A 19 -3.16 6.13 -0.27
CA ARG A 19 -2.36 5.80 -1.46
C ARG A 19 -3.23 5.62 -2.70
N MET A 20 -4.38 4.96 -2.59
CA MET A 20 -5.30 4.82 -3.72
C MET A 20 -5.89 6.16 -4.13
N LYS A 21 -6.13 7.09 -3.19
CA LYS A 21 -6.53 8.45 -3.51
C LYS A 21 -5.48 9.18 -4.35
N ALA A 22 -4.21 9.10 -3.96
CA ALA A 22 -3.11 9.71 -4.72
C ALA A 22 -2.93 9.07 -6.12
N LYS A 23 -3.23 7.77 -6.26
CA LYS A 23 -3.04 7.04 -7.53
C LYS A 23 -4.22 7.12 -8.50
N LEU A 24 -5.45 7.04 -7.99
CA LEU A 24 -6.67 6.82 -8.78
C LEU A 24 -7.73 7.92 -8.61
N GLY A 25 -7.52 8.85 -7.66
CA GLY A 25 -8.50 9.86 -7.27
C GLY A 25 -9.54 9.39 -6.24
N PRO A 26 -10.34 10.30 -5.67
CA PRO A 26 -11.14 10.04 -4.46
C PRO A 26 -12.23 8.97 -4.63
N LYS A 27 -13.00 9.03 -5.73
CA LYS A 27 -14.12 8.12 -5.98
C LYS A 27 -13.63 6.69 -6.18
N ALA A 28 -12.69 6.49 -7.11
CA ALA A 28 -12.09 5.19 -7.40
C ALA A 28 -11.37 4.58 -6.19
N ALA A 29 -10.69 5.41 -5.39
CA ALA A 29 -10.04 4.95 -4.16
C ALA A 29 -11.01 4.42 -3.12
N THR A 30 -12.17 5.06 -2.96
CA THR A 30 -13.21 4.62 -2.03
C THR A 30 -13.77 3.27 -2.45
N THR A 31 -14.09 3.10 -3.74
CA THR A 31 -14.57 1.82 -4.29
C THR A 31 -13.54 0.70 -4.13
N ALA A 32 -12.27 0.97 -4.46
CA ALA A 32 -11.20 -0.02 -4.29
C ALA A 32 -11.01 -0.42 -2.82
N THR A 33 -11.13 0.54 -1.90
CA THR A 33 -11.03 0.29 -0.45
C THR A 33 -12.22 -0.51 0.07
N ALA A 34 -13.44 -0.19 -0.36
CA ALA A 34 -14.64 -0.95 -0.01
C ALA A 34 -14.53 -2.41 -0.50
N HIS A 35 -14.11 -2.61 -1.75
CA HIS A 35 -13.86 -3.95 -2.29
C HIS A 35 -12.79 -4.69 -1.48
N LYS A 36 -11.71 -4.01 -1.07
CA LYS A 36 -10.66 -4.62 -0.25
C LYS A 36 -11.18 -5.07 1.12
N ILE A 37 -12.01 -4.26 1.77
CA ILE A 37 -12.67 -4.61 3.03
C ILE A 37 -13.59 -5.82 2.83
N ALA A 38 -14.41 -5.82 1.77
CA ALA A 38 -15.32 -6.92 1.47
C ALA A 38 -14.57 -8.25 1.28
N VAL A 39 -13.45 -8.25 0.54
CA VAL A 39 -12.63 -9.44 0.33
C VAL A 39 -12.01 -9.93 1.65
N ILE A 40 -11.48 -9.03 2.48
CA ILE A 40 -10.91 -9.38 3.78
C ILE A 40 -11.99 -10.01 4.67
N PHE A 41 -13.14 -9.35 4.80
CA PHE A 41 -14.27 -9.83 5.59
C PHE A 41 -14.78 -11.19 5.11
N TYR A 42 -15.02 -11.33 3.80
CA TYR A 42 -15.43 -12.59 3.20
C TYR A 42 -14.42 -13.71 3.49
N THR A 43 -13.12 -13.42 3.36
CA THR A 43 -12.08 -14.42 3.62
C THR A 43 -12.03 -14.85 5.09
N ILE A 44 -12.13 -13.90 6.03
CA ILE A 44 -12.17 -14.18 7.48
C ILE A 44 -13.37 -15.06 7.80
N VAL A 45 -14.56 -14.69 7.33
CA VAL A 45 -15.81 -15.41 7.62
C VAL A 45 -15.82 -16.79 6.95
N THR A 46 -15.43 -16.89 5.67
CA THR A 46 -15.49 -18.16 4.93
C THR A 46 -14.40 -19.13 5.36
N LYS A 47 -13.19 -18.65 5.67
CA LYS A 47 -12.06 -19.51 6.07
C LYS A 47 -11.91 -19.66 7.58
N GLN A 48 -12.71 -18.93 8.37
CA GLN A 48 -12.64 -18.93 9.84
C GLN A 48 -11.21 -18.66 10.36
N ILE A 49 -10.54 -17.69 9.73
CA ILE A 49 -9.18 -17.26 10.10
C ILE A 49 -9.23 -15.89 10.77
N GLU A 50 -8.35 -15.67 11.73
CA GLU A 50 -8.21 -14.37 12.37
C GLU A 50 -7.60 -13.34 11.42
N TYR A 51 -7.94 -12.07 11.62
CA TYR A 51 -7.36 -10.97 10.86
C TYR A 51 -5.95 -10.65 11.37
N ASP A 52 -4.96 -10.83 10.50
CA ASP A 52 -3.56 -10.49 10.79
C ASP A 52 -3.13 -9.19 10.08
N GLU A 53 -2.79 -8.17 10.87
CA GLU A 53 -2.29 -6.89 10.37
C GLU A 53 -0.85 -6.95 9.85
N SER A 54 -0.04 -7.92 10.29
CA SER A 54 1.38 -8.06 9.91
C SER A 54 1.56 -8.25 8.40
N ILE A 55 0.57 -8.83 7.74
CA ILE A 55 0.51 -9.05 6.29
C ILE A 55 0.69 -7.73 5.52
N TRP A 56 0.20 -6.61 6.08
CA TRP A 56 0.36 -5.30 5.45
C TRP A 56 1.82 -4.82 5.44
N ALA A 57 2.57 -5.07 6.51
CA ALA A 57 3.99 -4.72 6.56
C ALA A 57 4.78 -5.49 5.49
N ALA A 58 4.51 -6.79 5.35
CA ALA A 58 5.13 -7.61 4.28
C ALA A 58 4.78 -7.09 2.88
N ARG A 59 3.51 -6.71 2.64
CA ARG A 59 3.08 -6.14 1.36
C ARG A 59 3.74 -4.79 1.06
N ASP A 60 3.92 -3.95 2.08
CA ASP A 60 4.53 -2.64 1.93
C ASP A 60 6.05 -2.76 1.70
N ALA A 61 6.73 -3.68 2.36
CA ALA A 61 8.13 -4.02 2.06
C ALA A 61 8.31 -4.53 0.62
N GLN A 62 7.44 -5.45 0.16
CA GLN A 62 7.44 -5.89 -1.24
C GLN A 62 7.24 -4.74 -2.23
N ARG A 63 6.37 -3.79 -1.88
CA ARG A 63 6.12 -2.60 -2.71
C ARG A 63 7.34 -1.69 -2.78
N GLN A 64 8.01 -1.44 -1.65
CA GLN A 64 9.24 -0.65 -1.60
C GLN A 64 10.33 -1.28 -2.48
N LYS A 65 10.54 -2.59 -2.38
CA LYS A 65 11.48 -3.33 -3.25
C LYS A 65 11.14 -3.17 -4.74
N ARG A 66 9.85 -3.21 -5.11
CA ARG A 66 9.42 -3.01 -6.51
C ARG A 66 9.70 -1.59 -7.00
N LEU A 67 9.49 -0.59 -6.14
CA LEU A 67 9.80 0.80 -6.45
C LEU A 67 11.30 0.99 -6.66
N GLU A 68 12.12 0.49 -5.75
CA GLU A 68 13.58 0.53 -5.84
C GLU A 68 14.08 -0.13 -7.14
N ASN A 69 13.60 -1.34 -7.43
CA ASN A 69 13.94 -2.05 -8.67
C ASN A 69 13.53 -1.27 -9.92
N LYS A 70 12.37 -0.60 -9.90
CA LYS A 70 11.93 0.25 -11.02
C LYS A 70 12.90 1.43 -11.21
N ILE A 71 13.26 2.12 -10.14
CA ILE A 71 14.17 3.27 -10.18
C ILE A 71 15.55 2.82 -10.66
N ARG A 72 16.09 1.71 -10.14
CA ARG A 72 17.38 1.16 -10.56
C ARG A 72 17.40 0.80 -12.05
N ARG A 73 16.31 0.27 -12.58
CA ARG A 73 16.16 -0.01 -14.02
C ARG A 73 16.16 1.28 -14.84
N GLN A 74 15.41 2.30 -14.40
CA GLN A 74 15.36 3.60 -15.08
C GLN A 74 16.73 4.31 -15.07
N ALA A 75 17.44 4.27 -13.94
CA ALA A 75 18.80 4.81 -13.85
C ALA A 75 19.74 4.12 -14.85
N LYS A 76 19.72 2.78 -14.89
CA LYS A 76 20.55 2.00 -15.83
C LYS A 76 20.26 2.34 -17.29
N GLN A 77 19.00 2.55 -17.65
CA GLN A 77 18.61 2.96 -19.01
C GLN A 77 19.18 4.32 -19.41
N LEU A 78 19.37 5.21 -18.44
CA LEU A 78 19.92 6.55 -18.64
C LEU A 78 21.44 6.61 -18.43
N GLY A 79 22.11 5.46 -18.21
CA GLY A 79 23.55 5.40 -17.96
C GLY A 79 23.99 5.74 -16.53
N TYR A 80 23.04 5.89 -15.59
CA TYR A 80 23.31 6.18 -14.18
C TYR A 80 23.27 4.93 -13.31
N GLN A 81 24.03 4.93 -12.22
CA GLN A 81 24.00 3.89 -11.20
C GLN A 81 23.39 4.45 -9.90
N LEU A 82 22.36 3.77 -9.40
CA LEU A 82 21.73 4.11 -8.12
C LEU A 82 22.66 3.67 -6.98
N VAL A 83 23.16 4.62 -6.19
CA VAL A 83 23.97 4.38 -4.99
C VAL A 83 23.12 4.72 -3.76
N PRO A 84 23.02 3.82 -2.76
CA PRO A 84 22.34 4.15 -1.51
C PRO A 84 23.04 5.29 -0.79
N THR A 85 22.31 6.34 -0.44
CA THR A 85 22.78 7.37 0.49
C THR A 85 22.53 6.90 1.92
N GLU A 86 23.55 7.01 2.79
CA GLU A 86 23.46 6.58 4.20
C GLU A 86 22.38 7.33 4.99
N GLN A 87 22.01 8.53 4.52
CA GLN A 87 20.91 9.31 5.07
C GLN A 87 19.63 8.95 4.34
N LYS A 88 18.84 8.05 4.94
CA LYS A 88 17.41 7.98 4.66
C LYS A 88 16.77 9.16 5.40
N PRO A 89 16.32 10.23 4.73
CA PRO A 89 15.61 11.29 5.43
C PRO A 89 14.36 10.68 6.07
N ALA A 90 14.25 10.85 7.39
CA ALA A 90 13.05 10.51 8.13
C ALA A 90 11.93 11.42 7.64
N ALA A 91 10.85 10.82 7.13
CA ALA A 91 9.62 11.49 6.72
C ALA A 91 8.49 11.03 7.62
#